data_AF-A0A223S630-F1
#
_entry.id   AF-A0A223S630-F1
#
_cell.length_a   1.000
_cell.length_b   1.000
_cell.length_c   1.000
_cell.angle_alpha   90.00
_cell.angle_beta   90.00
_cell.angle_gamma   90.00
#
_symmetry.space_group_name_H-M   'P 1'
#
loop_
_entity.id
_entity.type
_entity.pdbx_description
1 polymer ?
#
loop_
_entity_poly.entity_id
_entity_poly.type
_entity_poly.pdbx_seq_one_letter_code
_entity_poly.pdbx_strand_id
1 'polypeptide(L)' 'MSGSSYHYVMTLQAPVGSAAAVHTQSGTLTVPAGTTRAQVYTHVVEVVRRELPDGAGEPTVLFWSLEPNLLGGDR' A
#
# COMPACT_ATOMS: atom_id res chain seq x y z
N MET A 1 -6.55 18.01 11.95
CA MET A 1 -6.93 17.80 10.53
C MET A 1 -7.93 16.66 10.50
N SER A 2 -9.13 16.86 9.97
CA SER A 2 -10.10 15.77 9.77
C SER A 2 -9.67 14.94 8.56
N GLY A 3 -9.35 13.67 8.79
CA GLY A 3 -9.07 12.71 7.74
C GLY A 3 -9.99 11.50 7.88
N SER A 4 -10.25 10.82 6.76
CA SER A 4 -11.04 9.59 6.77
C SER A 4 -10.10 8.38 6.86
N SER A 5 -10.48 7.36 7.62
CA SER A 5 -9.70 6.13 7.72
C SER A 5 -9.97 5.21 6.52
N TYR A 6 -8.90 4.75 5.89
CA TYR A 6 -8.93 3.79 4.79
C TYR A 6 -8.11 2.56 5.14
N HIS A 7 -8.59 1.40 4.72
CA HIS A 7 -7.83 0.15 4.71
C HIS A 7 -7.16 -0.02 3.35
N TYR A 8 -5.90 -0.45 3.34
CA TYR A 8 -5.16 -0.77 2.12
C TYR A 8 -4.67 -2.21 2.14
N VAL A 9 -4.52 -2.76 0.94
CA VAL A 9 -3.83 -4.03 0.69
C VAL A 9 -2.95 -3.83 -0.54
N MET A 10 -1.66 -4.19 -0.43
CA MET A 10 -0.70 -4.08 -1.53
C MET A 10 0.15 -5.33 -1.61
N THR A 11 0.36 -5.81 -2.83
CA THR A 11 1.32 -6.89 -3.12
C THR A 11 2.38 -6.36 -4.08
N LEU A 12 3.64 -6.44 -3.66
CA LEU A 12 4.82 -6.14 -4.47
C LEU A 12 5.53 -7.44 -4.86
N GLN A 13 6.12 -7.45 -6.03
CA GLN A 13 7.10 -8.45 -6.44
C GLN A 13 8.40 -7.76 -6.83
N ALA A 14 9.52 -8.15 -6.23
CA ALA A 14 10.83 -7.60 -6.53
C ALA A 14 11.84 -8.71 -6.87
N PRO A 15 12.78 -8.50 -7.80
CA PRO A 15 13.86 -9.44 -8.04
C PRO A 15 14.84 -9.46 -6.85
N VAL A 16 15.27 -10.65 -6.43
CA VAL A 16 16.26 -10.88 -5.38
C VAL A 16 17.23 -11.94 -5.86
N GLY A 17 18.40 -11.53 -6.33
CA GLY A 17 19.35 -12.42 -7.01
C GLY A 17 18.74 -13.01 -8.29
N SER A 18 18.69 -14.34 -8.38
CA SER A 18 18.07 -15.07 -9.50
C SER A 18 16.58 -15.42 -9.27
N ALA A 19 16.01 -15.02 -8.14
CA ALA A 19 14.63 -15.29 -7.76
C ALA A 19 13.80 -14.00 -7.68
N ALA A 20 12.52 -14.13 -7.34
CA ALA A 20 11.64 -13.01 -7.03
C ALA A 20 11.07 -13.18 -5.61
N ALA A 21 11.08 -12.10 -4.83
CA ALA A 21 10.36 -12.01 -3.57
C ALA A 21 8.98 -11.40 -3.83
N VAL A 22 7.94 -12.03 -3.31
CA VAL A 22 6.57 -11.50 -3.29
C VAL A 22 6.24 -11.14 -1.85
N HIS A 23 5.79 -9.90 -1.64
CA HIS A 23 5.41 -9.41 -0.34
C HIS A 23 4.03 -8.77 -0.40
N THR A 24 3.13 -9.21 0.49
CA THR A 24 1.80 -8.63 0.66
C THR A 24 1.71 -7.97 2.02
N GLN A 25 1.29 -6.71 2.03
CA GLN A 25 1.05 -5.95 3.25
C GLN A 25 -0.35 -5.33 3.20
N SER A 26 -1.00 -5.30 4.36
CA SER A 26 -2.24 -4.56 4.57
C SER A 26 -2.15 -3.72 5.83
N GLY A 27 -2.96 -2.66 5.88
CA GLY A 27 -3.03 -1.80 7.05
C GLY A 27 -4.08 -0.72 6.89
N THR A 28 -4.14 0.17 7.86
CA THR A 28 -5.05 1.32 7.85
C THR A 28 -4.26 2.62 7.86
N LEU A 29 -4.76 3.65 7.17
CA LEU A 29 -4.19 4.99 7.21
C LEU A 29 -5.29 6.06 7.21
N THR A 30 -5.02 7.15 7.92
CA THR A 30 -5.90 8.33 7.96
C THR A 30 -5.52 9.26 6.82
N VAL A 31 -6.43 9.42 5.85
CA VAL A 31 -6.23 10.24 4.65
C VAL A 31 -6.76 11.65 4.88
N PRO A 32 -5.91 12.70 4.81
CA PRO A 32 -6.36 14.09 4.89
C PRO A 32 -7.31 14.45 3.73
N ALA A 33 -8.31 15.30 4.00
CA ALA A 33 -9.18 15.83 2.95
C ALA A 33 -8.38 16.47 1.80
N GLY A 34 -8.80 16.23 0.56
CA GLY A 34 -8.11 16.70 -0.64
C GLY A 34 -6.94 15.81 -1.11
N THR A 35 -6.54 14.81 -0.34
CA THR A 35 -5.53 13.83 -0.78
C THR A 35 -6.10 12.93 -1.87
N THR A 36 -5.35 12.73 -2.95
CA THR A 36 -5.73 11.88 -4.06
C THR A 36 -5.35 10.42 -3.81
N ARG A 37 -6.07 9.49 -4.44
CA ARG A 37 -5.72 8.06 -4.42
C ARG A 37 -4.29 7.80 -4.93
N ALA A 38 -3.80 8.61 -5.88
CA ALA A 38 -2.44 8.49 -6.42
C ALA A 38 -1.37 8.85 -5.38
N GLN A 39 -1.60 9.90 -4.57
CA GLN A 39 -0.69 10.24 -3.47
C GLN A 39 -0.66 9.15 -2.40
N VAL A 40 -1.82 8.57 -2.07
CA VAL A 40 -1.89 7.43 -1.14
C VAL A 40 -1.16 6.21 -1.72
N TYR A 41 -1.35 5.92 -3.00
CA TYR A 41 -0.63 4.84 -3.69
C TYR A 41 0.89 5.02 -3.58
N THR A 42 1.43 6.18 -3.94
CA THR A 42 2.88 6.45 -3.84
C THR A 42 3.37 6.27 -2.41
N HIS A 43 2.62 6.77 -1.42
CA HIS A 43 2.98 6.61 -0.02
C HIS A 43 3.01 5.12 0.40
N VAL A 44 1.99 4.35 0.04
CA VAL A 44 1.94 2.92 0.42
C VAL A 44 3.02 2.11 -0.30
N VAL A 45 3.29 2.36 -1.59
CA VAL A 45 4.42 1.70 -2.28
C VAL A 45 5.73 1.92 -1.52
N GLU A 46 6.01 3.15 -1.10
CA GLU A 46 7.22 3.48 -0.34
C GLU A 46 7.27 2.81 1.04
N VAL A 47 6.11 2.65 1.70
CA VAL A 47 6.02 1.91 2.97
C VAL A 47 6.31 0.42 2.75
N VAL A 48 5.61 -0.21 1.82
CA VAL A 48 5.73 -1.67 1.59
C VAL A 48 7.08 -2.03 1.00
N ARG A 49 7.70 -1.15 0.21
CA ARG A 49 9.06 -1.32 -0.33
C ARG A 49 10.10 -1.50 0.79
N ARG A 50 9.92 -0.88 1.95
CA ARG A 50 10.87 -0.96 3.08
C ARG A 50 10.88 -2.33 3.76
N GLU A 51 9.84 -3.13 3.55
CA GLU A 51 9.73 -4.49 4.06
C GLU A 51 10.30 -5.54 3.09
N LEU A 52 10.77 -5.12 1.91
CA LEU A 52 11.45 -6.02 0.98
C LEU A 52 12.86 -6.34 1.49
N PRO A 53 13.40 -7.54 1.15
CA PRO A 53 14.76 -7.91 1.52
C PRO A 53 15.80 -6.90 1.05
N ASP A 54 16.86 -6.71 1.84
CA ASP A 54 18.01 -5.91 1.44
C ASP A 54 18.58 -6.39 0.09
N GLY A 55 18.88 -5.44 -0.79
CA GLY A 55 19.37 -5.73 -2.14
C GLY A 55 18.29 -6.20 -3.13
N ALA A 56 17.00 -6.17 -2.76
CA ALA A 56 15.92 -6.30 -3.72
C ALA A 56 16.01 -5.19 -4.79
N GLY A 57 15.78 -5.56 -6.05
CA GLY A 57 15.67 -4.61 -7.15
C GLY A 57 14.35 -3.85 -7.13
N GLU A 58 14.05 -3.13 -8.22
CA GLU A 58 12.85 -2.31 -8.29
C GLU A 58 11.57 -3.18 -8.26
N PRO A 59 10.64 -2.95 -7.31
CA PRO A 59 9.43 -3.75 -7.21
C PRO A 59 8.40 -3.41 -8.30
N THR A 60 7.63 -4.41 -8.71
CA THR A 60 6.40 -4.28 -9.50
C THR A 60 5.19 -4.49 -8.59
N VAL A 61 4.18 -3.63 -8.72
CA VAL A 61 2.90 -3.82 -8.03
C VAL A 61 2.09 -4.91 -8.73
N LEU A 62 1.79 -5.99 -8.01
CA LEU A 62 0.91 -7.07 -8.49
C LEU A 62 -0.55 -6.84 -8.11
N PHE A 63 -0.78 -6.24 -6.95
CA PHE A 63 -2.12 -5.96 -6.43
C PHE A 63 -2.13 -4.69 -5.58
N TRP A 64 -3.23 -3.94 -5.67
CA TRP A 64 -3.47 -2.74 -4.87
C TRP A 64 -4.96 -2.54 -4.65
N SER A 65 -5.38 -2.41 -3.39
CA SER A 65 -6.69 -1.88 -3.01
C SER A 65 -6.55 -0.80 -1.94
N LEU A 66 -7.51 0.12 -1.94
CA LEU A 66 -7.69 1.17 -0.95
C LEU A 66 -9.18 1.42 -0.84
N GLU A 67 -9.74 1.13 0.32
CA GLU A 67 -11.17 1.11 0.60
C GLU A 67 -11.45 1.83 1.92
N PRO A 68 -12.63 2.43 2.10
CA PRO A 68 -13.03 2.96 3.40
C PRO A 68 -12.91 1.88 4.49
N ASN A 69 -12.35 2.22 5.64
CA ASN A 69 -12.12 1.26 6.73
C ASN A 69 -13.41 0.91 7.54
N LEU A 70 -14.57 1.38 7.10
CA LEU A 70 -15.85 1.14 7.77
C LEU A 70 -16.66 0.12 6.98
N LEU A 71 -17.10 -0.94 7.66
CA LEU A 71 -18.02 -1.93 7.09
C LEU A 71 -19.45 -1.44 7.34
N GLY A 72 -20.09 -0.90 6.29
CA GLY A 72 -21.43 -0.31 6.39
C GLY A 72 -21.38 1.07 7.05
N GLY A 73 -21.39 2.12 6.24
CA GLY A 73 -21.67 3.45 6.74
C GLY A 73 -23.17 3.58 6.96
N ASP A 74 -23.59 3.83 8.19
CA ASP A 74 -24.94 4.32 8.50
C ASP A 74 -25.31 5.40 7.48
N ARG A 75 -26.41 5.15 6.77
CA ARG A 75 -27.19 6.20 6.10
C ARG A 75 -28.36 6.54 7.00
#